data_AF-A0A7K0YYH0-F1
#
_entry.id   AF-A0A7K0YYH0-F1
#
_cell.length_a   1.000
_cell.length_b   1.000
_cell.length_c   1.000
_cell.angle_alpha   90.00
_cell.angle_beta   90.00
_cell.angle_gamma   90.00
#
_symmetry.space_group_name_H-M   'P 1'
#
loop_
_entity.id
_entity.type
_entity.pdbx_description
1 polymer ?
#
loop_
_entity_poly.entity_id
_entity_poly.type
_entity_poly.pdbx_seq_one_letter_code
_entity_poly.pdbx_strand_id
1 'polypeptide(L)'
;MAANLRTLEVNRGTKISDVLKAFESGNQDLLLVDENTVVTKPHMELLTDYPRSVTTALVTKLKFGDVRVGGSRITGASSDFHEVGYGNHKFLGAIRLSQLQRTEIIKTLSEISNTSHPGMAIDLILVGLVRATVLVAPAEVVGAPCVRSTDKTERDRVANEIAALNDARLRLKLANRANDGFYSVFFLRKISKLFTWLAVRLKMTPNQVTLISFAIGLLSAYEFSKGSFWTIFTGAVLLQLSIIIDCVDGELARYTRQFSQLGAWLDAITDRIKEYLVFYALAYGAAKQGRDLWIPAIGMMIFQTFRHLSDYNFARINKFRAPEPVAMSFEIKSDGYIVVEREKRSRFEYWSKKAVQFPIGERWLVISASSVLGGAAFTFTIMPILSLISIALVFRARVRKTLTWPKLRVNKGFIDDQLDSFRNRSSTNRFDWLQPSILRLIEGLIFIELAIVSDMDRSLIFLLVFAIIFNHYDNMYRALQGERKPKWLSMAGGYIFGRLLITLIWYSLDLPIIILVSYFSILFFVISSAQWIQSHRVKAN
;
A
#
# COMPACT_ATOMS: atom_id res chain seq x y z
N MET A 1 -16.21 15.73 -8.31
CA MET A 1 -16.25 17.21 -8.20
C MET A 1 -15.04 17.64 -7.41
N ALA A 2 -14.11 18.40 -8.00
CA ALA A 2 -13.07 19.07 -7.22
C ALA A 2 -13.79 20.18 -6.44
N ALA A 3 -13.95 20.00 -5.12
CA ALA A 3 -14.40 21.09 -4.29
C ALA A 3 -13.37 22.22 -4.43
N ASN A 4 -13.80 23.41 -4.87
CA ASN A 4 -12.95 24.60 -4.89
C ASN A 4 -12.41 24.81 -3.47
N LEU A 5 -11.14 24.48 -3.24
CA LEU A 5 -10.49 24.74 -1.97
C LEU A 5 -10.38 26.24 -1.78
N ARG A 6 -10.78 26.73 -0.61
CA ARG A 6 -10.54 28.12 -0.22
C ARG A 6 -9.02 28.31 -0.22
N THR A 7 -8.54 29.24 -1.03
CA THR A 7 -7.12 29.56 -1.16
C THR A 7 -6.87 30.94 -0.60
N LEU A 8 -5.85 31.08 0.24
CA LEU A 8 -5.39 32.33 0.81
C LEU A 8 -3.94 32.54 0.36
N GLU A 9 -3.70 33.64 -0.34
CA GLU A 9 -2.37 34.08 -0.69
C GLU A 9 -1.70 34.70 0.54
N VAL A 10 -0.45 34.29 0.80
CA VAL A 10 0.33 34.72 1.96
C VAL A 10 1.48 35.61 1.48
N ASN A 11 1.58 36.79 2.09
CA ASN A 11 2.64 37.76 1.83
C ASN A 11 3.26 38.23 3.15
N ARG A 12 4.20 39.17 3.09
CA ARG A 12 4.89 39.70 4.30
C ARG A 12 3.95 40.35 5.31
N GLY A 13 2.79 40.85 4.87
CA GLY A 13 1.80 41.51 5.74
C GLY A 13 0.78 40.55 6.36
N THR A 14 0.70 39.30 5.89
CA THR A 14 -0.27 38.33 6.40
C THR A 14 0.05 37.95 7.84
N LYS A 15 -0.92 38.03 8.75
CA LYS A 15 -0.77 37.60 10.14
C LYS A 15 -1.34 36.20 10.36
N ILE A 16 -0.82 35.48 11.35
CA ILE A 16 -1.34 34.16 11.73
C ILE A 16 -2.82 34.27 12.17
N SER A 17 -3.21 35.38 12.81
CA SER A 17 -4.60 35.67 13.16
C SER A 17 -5.54 35.70 11.96
N ASP A 18 -5.06 36.13 10.79
CA ASP A 18 -5.89 36.22 9.58
C ASP A 18 -6.12 34.82 9.01
N VAL A 19 -5.07 33.98 9.03
CA VAL A 19 -5.15 32.56 8.65
C VAL A 19 -6.08 31.80 9.60
N LEU A 20 -5.96 32.02 10.90
CA LEU A 20 -6.82 31.39 11.91
C LEU A 20 -8.30 31.72 11.64
N LYS A 21 -8.64 33.00 11.49
CA LYS A 21 -10.02 33.43 11.16
C LYS A 21 -10.52 32.82 9.85
N ALA A 22 -9.68 32.77 8.81
CA ALA A 22 -10.03 32.17 7.54
C ALA A 22 -10.29 30.65 7.65
N PHE A 23 -9.51 29.95 8.48
CA PHE A 23 -9.69 28.51 8.71
C PHE A 23 -10.91 28.21 9.58
N GLU A 24 -11.14 29.01 10.63
CA GLU A 24 -12.26 28.85 11.56
C GLU A 24 -13.62 29.07 10.91
N SER A 25 -13.71 30.08 10.03
CA SER A 25 -14.93 30.45 9.31
C SER A 25 -15.30 29.47 8.18
N GLY A 26 -14.37 28.59 7.79
CA GLY A 26 -14.58 27.61 6.73
C GLY A 26 -14.95 26.22 7.27
N ASN A 27 -15.71 25.48 6.47
CA ASN A 27 -15.97 24.04 6.63
C ASN A 27 -15.20 23.19 5.60
N GLN A 28 -14.37 23.83 4.77
CA GLN A 28 -13.51 23.19 3.79
C GLN A 28 -12.05 23.41 4.16
N ASP A 29 -11.18 22.54 3.66
CA ASP A 29 -9.73 22.67 3.83
C ASP A 29 -9.25 24.02 3.26
N LEU A 30 -8.25 24.62 3.92
CA LEU A 30 -7.68 25.92 3.54
C LEU A 30 -6.31 25.70 2.90
N LEU A 31 -6.12 26.19 1.69
CA LEU A 31 -4.83 26.21 1.01
C LEU A 31 -4.15 27.56 1.23
N LEU A 32 -2.95 27.55 1.79
CA LEU A 32 -2.07 28.71 1.92
C LEU A 32 -1.00 28.63 0.84
N VAL A 33 -0.79 29.72 0.11
CA VAL A 33 0.26 29.81 -0.92
C VAL A 33 1.00 31.13 -0.76
N ASP A 34 2.30 31.07 -0.55
CA ASP A 34 3.18 32.24 -0.52
C ASP A 34 3.29 32.84 -1.92
N GLU A 35 3.09 34.15 -2.04
CA GLU A 35 3.16 34.92 -3.31
C GLU A 35 4.48 34.69 -4.07
N ASN A 36 5.55 34.36 -3.35
CA ASN A 36 6.89 34.13 -3.89
C ASN A 36 7.10 32.71 -4.44
N THR A 37 6.07 31.86 -4.41
CA THR A 37 6.13 30.46 -4.83
C THR A 37 5.82 30.30 -6.31
N VAL A 38 6.74 29.66 -7.04
CA VAL A 38 6.54 29.24 -8.43
C VAL A 38 6.79 27.75 -8.54
N VAL A 39 5.72 27.00 -8.82
CA VAL A 39 5.72 25.55 -8.96
C VAL A 39 4.77 25.13 -10.07
N THR A 40 5.03 23.98 -10.69
CA THR A 40 4.18 23.49 -11.78
C THR A 40 2.78 23.13 -11.28
N LYS A 41 1.77 23.27 -12.14
CA LYS A 41 0.38 22.86 -11.84
C LYS A 41 0.25 21.41 -11.31
N PRO A 42 0.88 20.37 -11.92
CA PRO A 42 0.80 18.99 -11.41
C PRO A 42 1.25 18.79 -9.95
N HIS A 43 2.13 19.66 -9.44
CA HIS A 43 2.59 19.63 -8.06
C HIS A 43 1.63 20.37 -7.11
N MET A 44 1.03 21.48 -7.53
CA MET A 44 -0.05 22.13 -6.78
C MET A 44 -1.26 21.21 -6.61
N GLU A 45 -1.56 20.42 -7.64
CA GLU A 45 -2.60 19.40 -7.62
C GLU A 45 -2.41 18.32 -6.54
N LEU A 46 -1.19 18.13 -6.04
CA LEU A 46 -0.94 17.25 -4.89
C LEU A 46 -1.59 17.79 -3.61
N LEU A 47 -1.80 19.09 -3.53
CA LEU A 47 -2.51 19.75 -2.44
C LEU A 47 -4.00 19.90 -2.74
N THR A 48 -4.42 20.06 -4.00
CA THR A 48 -5.80 20.46 -4.30
C THR A 48 -6.78 19.33 -4.66
N ASP A 49 -6.33 18.29 -5.35
CA ASP A 49 -7.26 17.50 -6.18
C ASP A 49 -8.01 16.36 -5.46
N TYR A 50 -7.80 16.17 -4.15
CA TYR A 50 -8.51 15.13 -3.39
C TYR A 50 -8.60 15.42 -1.89
N PRO A 51 -9.60 14.89 -1.16
CA PRO A 51 -9.65 14.99 0.29
C PRO A 51 -8.41 14.34 0.91
N ARG A 52 -7.49 15.18 1.38
CA ARG A 52 -6.36 14.74 2.19
C ARG A 52 -6.90 14.55 3.60
N SER A 53 -6.64 13.38 4.18
CA SER A 53 -7.01 13.13 5.58
C SER A 53 -6.17 13.93 6.58
N VAL A 54 -5.09 14.56 6.11
CA VAL A 54 -4.09 15.24 6.91
C VAL A 54 -3.58 16.48 6.19
N THR A 55 -3.15 17.45 6.97
CA THR A 55 -2.44 18.65 6.54
C THR A 55 -1.23 18.26 5.72
N THR A 56 -1.01 18.95 4.60
CA THR A 56 0.03 18.57 3.62
C THR A 56 0.79 19.80 3.17
N ALA A 57 2.12 19.76 3.22
CA ALA A 57 3.01 20.85 2.82
C ALA A 57 3.87 20.46 1.62
N LEU A 58 4.03 21.39 0.68
CA LEU A 58 4.84 21.21 -0.52
C LEU A 58 6.32 21.41 -0.21
N VAL A 59 7.14 20.42 -0.55
CA VAL A 59 8.58 20.40 -0.23
C VAL A 59 9.39 19.90 -1.41
N THR A 60 10.67 20.24 -1.49
CA THR A 60 11.62 19.66 -2.45
C THR A 60 12.87 19.15 -1.74
N LYS A 61 13.54 18.13 -2.28
CA LYS A 61 14.78 17.61 -1.69
C LYS A 61 15.89 18.65 -1.79
N LEU A 62 16.44 19.03 -0.64
CA LEU A 62 17.59 19.93 -0.54
C LEU A 62 18.41 19.54 0.68
N LYS A 63 19.70 19.24 0.47
CA LYS A 63 20.61 18.97 1.58
C LYS A 63 20.79 20.25 2.39
N PHE A 64 20.65 20.17 3.71
CA PHE A 64 20.68 21.32 4.60
C PHE A 64 19.57 22.34 4.29
N GLY A 65 18.38 21.84 3.89
CA GLY A 65 17.21 22.70 3.72
C GLY A 65 16.61 23.15 5.06
N ASP A 66 15.48 23.84 4.98
CA ASP A 66 14.74 24.42 6.11
C ASP A 66 13.72 23.46 6.75
N VAL A 67 13.57 22.25 6.21
CA VAL A 67 12.63 21.24 6.67
C VAL A 67 13.29 19.86 6.79
N ARG A 68 12.96 19.15 7.87
CA ARG A 68 13.33 17.75 8.07
C ARG A 68 12.12 16.84 7.86
N VAL A 69 12.13 16.10 6.76
CA VAL A 69 11.15 15.05 6.46
C VAL A 69 11.63 13.71 7.01
N GLY A 70 10.78 13.06 7.81
CA GLY A 70 11.00 11.75 8.39
C GLY A 70 9.87 10.77 8.04
N GLY A 71 10.13 9.85 7.11
CA GLY A 71 9.12 8.88 6.67
C GLY A 71 7.98 9.54 5.90
N SER A 72 6.76 9.51 6.47
CA SER A 72 5.56 10.09 5.85
C SER A 72 5.12 11.42 6.49
N ARG A 73 5.99 12.08 7.25
CA ARG A 73 5.67 13.32 7.94
C ARG A 73 6.85 14.30 7.96
N ILE A 74 6.54 15.57 8.09
CA ILE A 74 7.51 16.60 8.46
C ILE A 74 7.75 16.50 9.98
N THR A 75 9.02 16.51 10.38
CA THR A 75 9.50 16.28 11.76
C THR A 75 10.32 17.44 12.32
N GLY A 76 10.55 18.46 11.50
CA GLY A 76 11.25 19.68 11.87
C GLY A 76 11.06 20.70 10.75
N ALA A 77 10.94 21.97 11.11
CA ALA A 77 10.77 23.08 10.20
C ALA A 77 11.46 24.31 10.79
N SER A 78 11.89 25.22 9.92
CA SER A 78 12.53 26.47 10.27
C SER A 78 11.66 27.69 9.96
N SER A 79 11.97 28.78 10.65
CA SER A 79 11.56 30.15 10.31
C SER A 79 12.75 31.08 10.53
N ASP A 80 12.58 32.39 10.41
CA ASP A 80 13.66 33.35 10.69
C ASP A 80 14.16 33.32 12.15
N PHE A 81 13.41 32.68 13.05
CA PHE A 81 13.81 32.41 14.43
C PHE A 81 14.15 30.93 14.69
N HIS A 82 13.31 30.02 14.20
CA HIS A 82 13.39 28.60 14.54
C HIS A 82 14.40 27.85 13.66
N GLU A 83 15.27 27.07 14.28
CA GLU A 83 16.34 26.32 13.62
C GLU A 83 16.07 24.82 13.64
N VAL A 84 16.02 24.20 12.44
CA VAL A 84 15.91 22.74 12.29
C VAL A 84 17.29 22.10 12.27
N GLY A 85 17.52 21.13 13.15
CA GLY A 85 18.73 20.31 13.14
C GLY A 85 18.73 19.39 11.92
N TYR A 86 19.55 19.73 10.91
CA TYR A 86 19.66 18.98 9.65
C TYR A 86 18.35 18.82 8.88
N GLY A 87 17.98 19.88 8.16
CA GLY A 87 16.98 19.77 7.13
C GLY A 87 17.49 18.96 5.93
N ASN A 88 16.59 18.16 5.38
CA ASN A 88 16.83 17.34 4.19
C ASN A 88 15.91 17.71 3.02
N HIS A 89 15.02 18.69 3.24
CA HIS A 89 14.13 19.27 2.25
C HIS A 89 14.01 20.78 2.44
N LYS A 90 13.59 21.47 1.39
CA LYS A 90 13.18 22.88 1.41
C LYS A 90 11.66 22.97 1.35
N PHE A 91 11.05 23.81 2.19
CA PHE A 91 9.64 24.18 2.12
C PHE A 91 9.39 25.16 0.98
N LEU A 92 8.41 24.85 0.15
CA LEU A 92 8.10 25.64 -1.03
C LEU A 92 6.97 26.63 -0.81
N GLY A 93 6.57 26.93 0.43
CA GLY A 93 5.60 28.00 0.69
C GLY A 93 4.17 27.67 0.26
N ALA A 94 3.81 26.39 0.16
CA ALA A 94 2.43 25.97 -0.07
C ALA A 94 2.03 24.89 0.92
N ILE A 95 0.95 25.11 1.68
CA ILE A 95 0.44 24.16 2.67
C ILE A 95 -1.08 24.12 2.67
N ARG A 96 -1.65 22.92 2.69
CA ARG A 96 -3.08 22.69 2.87
C ARG A 96 -3.36 22.30 4.31
N LEU A 97 -4.17 23.09 5.01
CA LEU A 97 -4.70 22.81 6.34
C LEU A 97 -5.96 21.96 6.23
N SER A 98 -5.97 20.79 6.88
CA SER A 98 -7.07 19.84 6.79
C SER A 98 -8.12 20.06 7.89
N GLN A 99 -9.40 20.13 7.51
CA GLN A 99 -10.53 20.20 8.44
C GLN A 99 -10.69 18.92 9.29
N LEU A 100 -10.10 17.80 8.85
CA LEU A 100 -10.06 16.58 9.67
C LEU A 100 -9.12 16.69 10.88
N GLN A 101 -8.27 17.72 10.92
CA GLN A 101 -7.41 18.06 12.05
C GLN A 101 -7.79 19.45 12.62
N ARG A 102 -9.04 19.88 12.43
CA ARG A 102 -9.49 21.24 12.74
C ARG A 102 -9.19 21.65 14.18
N THR A 103 -9.48 20.76 15.12
CA THR A 103 -9.32 21.02 16.57
C THR A 103 -7.85 21.28 16.93
N GLU A 104 -6.95 20.42 16.45
CA GLU A 104 -5.52 20.53 16.72
C GLU A 104 -4.89 21.75 16.03
N ILE A 105 -5.32 22.05 14.79
CA ILE A 105 -4.85 23.21 14.04
C ILE A 105 -5.29 24.50 14.72
N ILE A 106 -6.57 24.65 15.09
CA ILE A 106 -7.06 25.87 15.75
C ILE A 106 -6.36 26.09 17.08
N LYS A 107 -6.22 25.04 17.89
CA LYS A 107 -5.48 25.14 19.16
C LYS A 107 -4.06 25.68 18.91
N THR A 108 -3.34 25.08 17.98
CA THR A 108 -1.97 25.46 17.64
C THR A 108 -1.89 26.91 17.13
N LEU A 109 -2.75 27.28 16.19
CA LEU A 109 -2.76 28.60 15.58
C LEU A 109 -3.15 29.70 16.59
N SER A 110 -4.09 29.42 17.50
CA SER A 110 -4.46 30.33 18.58
C SER A 110 -3.30 30.59 19.54
N GLU A 111 -2.56 29.54 19.92
CA GLU A 111 -1.40 29.64 20.80
C GLU A 111 -0.28 30.51 20.21
N ILE A 112 -0.05 30.45 18.88
CA ILE A 112 1.02 31.20 18.22
C ILE A 112 0.54 32.50 17.55
N SER A 113 -0.75 32.81 17.59
CA SER A 113 -1.37 33.91 16.82
C SER A 113 -0.77 35.29 17.10
N ASN A 114 -0.30 35.51 18.34
CA ASN A 114 0.28 36.76 18.82
C ASN A 114 1.80 36.67 19.02
N THR A 115 2.47 35.72 18.36
CA THR A 115 3.93 35.58 18.48
C THR A 115 4.67 36.82 18.00
N SER A 116 5.74 37.18 18.71
CA SER A 116 6.69 38.24 18.34
C SER A 116 7.89 37.72 17.54
N HIS A 117 7.98 36.41 17.29
CA HIS A 117 9.10 35.81 16.57
C HIS A 117 9.11 36.22 15.09
N PRO A 118 10.27 36.56 14.52
CA PRO A 118 10.38 36.91 13.10
C PRO A 118 10.10 35.69 12.19
N GLY A 119 9.55 35.98 11.02
CA GLY A 119 9.26 35.01 9.97
C GLY A 119 7.98 35.31 9.21
N MET A 120 7.86 34.75 8.00
CA MET A 120 6.58 34.75 7.28
C MET A 120 5.56 33.91 8.05
N ALA A 121 4.29 34.33 8.05
CA ALA A 121 3.23 33.60 8.76
C ALA A 121 3.16 32.12 8.38
N ILE A 122 3.34 31.77 7.09
CA ILE A 122 3.28 30.38 6.63
C ILE A 122 4.41 29.50 7.20
N ASP A 123 5.60 30.05 7.44
CA ASP A 123 6.74 29.34 8.01
C ASP A 123 6.53 29.11 9.51
N LEU A 124 6.09 30.16 10.22
CA LEU A 124 5.72 30.09 11.63
C LEU A 124 4.57 29.10 11.86
N ILE A 125 3.58 29.08 10.98
CA ILE A 125 2.49 28.09 11.00
C ILE A 125 3.05 26.67 10.84
N LEU A 126 3.92 26.43 9.85
CA LEU A 126 4.51 25.10 9.66
C LEU A 126 5.31 24.67 10.90
N VAL A 127 6.11 25.56 11.49
CA VAL A 127 6.83 25.31 12.74
C VAL A 127 5.86 24.95 13.86
N GLY A 128 4.82 25.78 14.08
CA GLY A 128 3.83 25.58 15.12
C GLY A 128 3.16 24.23 15.00
N LEU A 129 2.68 23.87 13.80
CA LEU A 129 2.03 22.59 13.54
C LEU A 129 2.97 21.40 13.80
N VAL A 130 4.22 21.48 13.33
CA VAL A 130 5.20 20.41 13.52
C VAL A 130 5.56 20.24 14.99
N ARG A 131 5.75 21.35 15.72
CA ARG A 131 6.10 21.35 17.15
C ARG A 131 4.93 20.96 18.05
N ALA A 132 3.71 21.29 17.67
CA ALA A 132 2.49 20.80 18.30
C ALA A 132 2.15 19.34 17.92
N THR A 133 3.02 18.67 17.16
CA THR A 133 2.90 17.26 16.71
C THR A 133 1.73 16.98 15.77
N VAL A 134 1.10 18.04 15.22
CA VAL A 134 0.09 17.93 14.18
C VAL A 134 0.72 17.22 12.98
N LEU A 135 0.05 16.18 12.47
CA LEU A 135 0.57 15.41 11.35
C LEU A 135 0.54 16.26 10.06
N VAL A 136 1.71 16.73 9.64
CA VAL A 136 1.93 17.39 8.35
C VAL A 136 2.64 16.43 7.40
N ALA A 137 1.96 16.02 6.32
CA ALA A 137 2.52 15.15 5.29
C ALA A 137 3.33 15.95 4.25
N PRO A 138 4.49 15.45 3.79
CA PRO A 138 5.24 16.07 2.70
C PRO A 138 4.61 15.73 1.33
N ALA A 139 4.36 16.74 0.52
CA ALA A 139 4.13 16.61 -0.92
C ALA A 139 5.44 16.98 -1.65
N GLU A 140 6.17 15.98 -2.12
CA GLU A 140 7.50 16.19 -2.71
C GLU A 140 7.41 16.65 -4.17
N VAL A 141 8.12 17.73 -4.51
CA VAL A 141 8.30 18.22 -5.86
C VAL A 141 9.50 17.53 -6.50
N VAL A 142 9.26 16.81 -7.60
CA VAL A 142 10.28 15.99 -8.26
C VAL A 142 10.22 16.14 -9.77
N GLY A 143 11.37 16.39 -10.38
CA GLY A 143 11.53 16.33 -11.84
C GLY A 143 10.92 17.52 -12.59
N ALA A 144 10.74 18.65 -11.92
CA ALA A 144 10.41 19.95 -12.49
C ALA A 144 11.14 21.05 -11.70
N PRO A 145 11.45 22.21 -12.33
CA PRO A 145 12.01 23.34 -11.61
C PRO A 145 10.94 23.95 -10.69
N CYS A 146 11.39 24.48 -9.57
CA CYS A 146 10.55 25.13 -8.56
C CYS A 146 11.38 26.18 -7.82
N VAL A 147 10.73 27.25 -7.40
CA VAL A 147 11.37 28.29 -6.59
C VAL A 147 10.38 28.89 -5.59
N ARG A 148 10.91 29.29 -4.44
CA ARG A 148 10.28 30.23 -3.51
C ARG A 148 11.32 31.32 -3.24
N SER A 149 11.13 32.50 -3.84
CA SER A 149 12.11 33.59 -3.83
C SER A 149 11.45 34.96 -3.99
N THR A 150 11.93 35.93 -3.22
CA THR A 150 11.49 37.33 -3.34
C THR A 150 12.02 38.00 -4.61
N ASP A 151 13.04 37.43 -5.25
CA ASP A 151 13.56 37.92 -6.53
C ASP A 151 12.59 37.57 -7.66
N LYS A 152 12.00 38.61 -8.26
CA LYS A 152 11.08 38.48 -9.38
C LYS A 152 11.76 37.89 -10.61
N THR A 153 13.02 38.20 -10.87
CA THR A 153 13.73 37.71 -12.05
C THR A 153 13.95 36.20 -11.99
N GLU A 154 14.25 35.67 -10.80
CA GLU A 154 14.36 34.23 -10.56
C GLU A 154 13.01 33.53 -10.75
N ARG A 155 11.93 34.12 -10.22
CA ARG A 155 10.56 33.61 -10.39
C ARG A 155 10.13 33.57 -11.85
N ASP A 156 10.37 34.64 -12.61
CA ASP A 156 10.02 34.74 -14.03
C ASP A 156 10.82 33.72 -14.86
N ARG A 157 12.12 33.54 -14.57
CA ARG A 157 12.95 32.50 -15.21
C ARG A 157 12.37 31.10 -14.99
N VAL A 158 12.07 30.74 -13.75
CA VAL A 158 11.51 29.42 -13.42
C VAL A 158 10.12 29.24 -14.00
N ALA A 159 9.28 30.28 -14.00
CA ALA A 159 7.96 30.24 -14.64
C ALA A 159 8.06 29.95 -16.15
N ASN A 160 9.03 30.55 -16.85
CA ASN A 160 9.30 30.27 -18.25
C ASN A 160 9.80 28.83 -18.48
N GLU A 161 10.68 28.32 -17.62
CA GLU A 161 11.12 26.91 -17.67
C GLU A 161 9.93 25.95 -17.46
N ILE A 162 9.01 26.28 -16.55
CA ILE A 162 7.78 25.51 -16.31
C ILE A 162 6.85 25.56 -17.52
N ALA A 163 6.68 26.72 -18.15
CA ALA A 163 5.82 26.88 -19.33
C ALA A 163 6.28 26.01 -20.52
N ALA A 164 7.57 25.70 -20.60
CA ALA A 164 8.12 24.79 -21.61
C ALA A 164 7.90 23.28 -21.28
N LEU A 165 7.44 22.94 -20.08
CA LEU A 165 7.20 21.55 -19.69
C LEU A 165 5.86 21.02 -20.18
N ASN A 166 5.86 19.73 -20.53
CA ASN A 166 4.62 19.01 -20.80
C ASN A 166 4.05 18.46 -19.48
N ASP A 167 2.99 19.10 -19.00
CA ASP A 167 2.28 18.73 -17.77
C ASP A 167 1.82 17.26 -17.75
N ALA A 168 1.32 16.73 -18.88
CA ALA A 168 0.91 15.33 -18.97
C ALA A 168 2.10 14.39 -18.77
N ARG A 169 3.25 14.68 -19.38
CA ARG A 169 4.47 13.90 -19.19
C ARG A 169 4.97 13.98 -17.74
N LEU A 170 4.87 15.15 -17.11
CA LEU A 170 5.22 15.34 -15.71
C LEU A 170 4.30 14.54 -14.77
N ARG A 171 2.97 14.59 -14.98
CA ARG A 171 2.00 13.77 -14.24
C ARG A 171 2.30 12.28 -14.33
N LEU A 172 2.65 11.80 -15.52
CA LEU A 172 3.03 10.40 -15.72
C LEU A 172 4.32 10.02 -14.98
N LYS A 173 5.27 10.95 -14.88
CA LYS A 173 6.50 10.75 -14.07
C LYS A 173 6.18 10.70 -12.57
N LEU A 174 5.27 11.53 -12.09
CA LEU A 174 4.80 11.57 -10.70
C LEU A 174 3.90 10.38 -10.32
N ALA A 175 3.32 9.70 -11.31
CA ALA A 175 2.46 8.54 -11.12
C ALA A 175 3.20 7.25 -10.71
N ASN A 176 4.52 7.28 -10.50
CA ASN A 176 5.27 6.10 -10.06
C ASN A 176 5.19 5.92 -8.54
N ARG A 177 5.16 4.66 -8.09
CA ARG A 177 5.22 4.35 -6.66
C ARG A 177 6.67 4.40 -6.18
N ALA A 178 6.92 5.13 -5.09
CA ALA A 178 8.27 5.40 -4.59
C ALA A 178 9.02 4.16 -4.01
N ASN A 179 8.35 3.02 -3.80
CA ASN A 179 8.90 1.90 -3.02
C ASN A 179 8.76 0.52 -3.71
N ASP A 180 8.71 0.51 -5.04
CA ASP A 180 8.53 -0.71 -5.84
C ASP A 180 9.71 -1.70 -5.75
N GLY A 181 9.45 -2.94 -6.19
CA GLY A 181 10.44 -4.00 -6.33
C GLY A 181 11.47 -3.74 -7.42
N PHE A 182 12.55 -4.49 -7.41
CA PHE A 182 13.61 -4.42 -8.42
C PHE A 182 13.04 -4.64 -9.83
N TYR A 183 12.32 -5.75 -10.03
CA TYR A 183 11.78 -6.10 -11.35
C TYR A 183 10.78 -5.06 -11.85
N SER A 184 9.94 -4.55 -10.94
CA SER A 184 8.98 -3.51 -11.25
C SER A 184 9.66 -2.23 -11.75
N VAL A 185 10.67 -1.72 -11.04
CA VAL A 185 11.33 -0.46 -11.40
C VAL A 185 12.15 -0.58 -12.69
N PHE A 186 12.88 -1.67 -12.88
CA PHE A 186 13.80 -1.78 -14.02
C PHE A 186 13.15 -2.29 -15.31
N PHE A 187 12.03 -3.01 -15.23
CA PHE A 187 11.34 -3.61 -16.38
C PHE A 187 9.89 -3.15 -16.48
N LEU A 188 9.03 -3.52 -15.53
CA LEU A 188 7.58 -3.33 -15.65
C LEU A 188 7.20 -1.85 -15.86
N ARG A 189 7.75 -0.95 -15.04
CA ARG A 189 7.46 0.50 -15.07
C ARG A 189 7.94 1.20 -16.35
N LYS A 190 8.86 0.60 -17.10
CA LYS A 190 9.29 1.16 -18.39
C LYS A 190 8.25 0.88 -19.47
N ILE A 191 7.63 -0.31 -19.41
CA ILE A 191 6.64 -0.77 -20.38
C ILE A 191 5.24 -0.23 -20.00
N SER A 192 4.87 -0.29 -18.72
CA SER A 192 3.53 0.12 -18.25
C SER A 192 3.20 1.55 -18.62
N LYS A 193 4.18 2.47 -18.58
CA LYS A 193 3.98 3.89 -18.96
C LYS A 193 3.44 4.09 -20.37
N LEU A 194 3.81 3.23 -21.32
CA LEU A 194 3.26 3.28 -22.67
C LEU A 194 1.76 2.97 -22.64
N PHE A 195 1.39 1.93 -21.89
CA PHE A 195 -0.01 1.56 -21.68
C PHE A 195 -0.77 2.57 -20.83
N THR A 196 -0.16 3.23 -19.85
CA THR A 196 -0.79 4.32 -19.10
C THR A 196 -1.13 5.49 -20.01
N TRP A 197 -0.19 5.88 -20.86
CA TRP A 197 -0.43 6.95 -21.82
C TRP A 197 -1.60 6.60 -22.76
N LEU A 198 -1.68 5.34 -23.21
CA LEU A 198 -2.79 4.87 -24.03
C LEU A 198 -4.11 4.88 -23.24
N ALA A 199 -4.11 4.37 -22.01
CA ALA A 199 -5.30 4.34 -21.15
C ALA A 199 -5.82 5.75 -20.83
N VAL A 200 -4.92 6.73 -20.63
CA VAL A 200 -5.27 8.14 -20.48
C VAL A 200 -5.94 8.67 -21.76
N ARG A 201 -5.39 8.37 -22.94
CA ARG A 201 -5.97 8.78 -24.23
C ARG A 201 -7.35 8.17 -24.47
N LEU A 202 -7.53 6.91 -24.07
CA LEU A 202 -8.80 6.19 -24.16
C LEU A 202 -9.79 6.54 -23.03
N LYS A 203 -9.43 7.46 -22.12
CA LYS A 203 -10.25 7.89 -20.97
C LYS A 203 -10.72 6.71 -20.10
N MET A 204 -9.88 5.68 -19.97
CA MET A 204 -10.20 4.52 -19.15
C MET A 204 -10.19 4.89 -17.67
N THR A 205 -10.96 4.14 -16.88
CA THR A 205 -10.92 4.21 -15.41
C THR A 205 -9.90 3.20 -14.86
N PRO A 206 -9.30 3.45 -13.67
CA PRO A 206 -8.41 2.49 -13.03
C PRO A 206 -9.04 1.09 -12.89
N ASN A 207 -10.30 1.01 -12.45
CA ASN A 207 -11.00 -0.27 -12.28
C ASN A 207 -11.17 -1.03 -13.60
N GLN A 208 -11.39 -0.34 -14.73
CA GLN A 208 -11.44 -1.00 -16.05
C GLN A 208 -10.08 -1.62 -16.41
N VAL A 209 -8.98 -0.93 -16.12
CA VAL A 209 -7.63 -1.45 -16.34
C VAL A 209 -7.35 -2.67 -15.46
N THR A 210 -7.74 -2.63 -14.18
CA THR A 210 -7.65 -3.78 -13.27
C THR A 210 -8.43 -4.98 -13.83
N LEU A 211 -9.65 -4.79 -14.33
CA LEU A 211 -10.46 -5.86 -14.92
C LEU A 211 -9.83 -6.44 -16.21
N ILE A 212 -9.19 -5.61 -17.04
CA ILE A 212 -8.47 -6.08 -18.22
C ILE A 212 -7.24 -6.89 -17.82
N SER A 213 -6.45 -6.41 -16.85
CA SER A 213 -5.34 -7.18 -16.28
C SER A 213 -5.82 -8.53 -15.74
N PHE A 214 -6.95 -8.53 -15.05
CA PHE A 214 -7.59 -9.73 -14.52
C PHE A 214 -7.98 -10.71 -15.62
N ALA A 215 -8.66 -10.26 -16.67
CA ALA A 215 -9.04 -11.08 -17.81
C ALA A 215 -7.81 -11.72 -18.49
N ILE A 216 -6.72 -10.97 -18.68
CA ILE A 216 -5.48 -11.51 -19.24
C ILE A 216 -4.85 -12.55 -18.30
N GLY A 217 -4.92 -12.33 -16.99
CA GLY A 217 -4.49 -13.30 -15.99
C GLY A 217 -5.30 -14.61 -16.04
N LEU A 218 -6.60 -14.54 -16.29
CA LEU A 218 -7.44 -15.73 -16.51
C LEU A 218 -7.06 -16.48 -17.78
N LEU A 219 -6.79 -15.75 -18.88
CA LEU A 219 -6.29 -16.35 -20.12
C LEU A 219 -4.93 -17.03 -19.91
N SER A 220 -4.04 -16.41 -19.13
CA SER A 220 -2.75 -17.02 -18.75
C SER A 220 -2.95 -18.35 -18.01
N ALA A 221 -3.81 -18.38 -17.00
CA ALA A 221 -4.13 -19.61 -16.28
C ALA A 221 -4.76 -20.67 -17.21
N TYR A 222 -5.65 -20.27 -18.11
CA TYR A 222 -6.23 -21.17 -19.10
C TYR A 222 -5.15 -21.81 -20.00
N GLU A 223 -4.18 -21.04 -20.50
CA GLU A 223 -3.09 -21.58 -21.31
C GLU A 223 -2.18 -22.52 -20.51
N PHE A 224 -1.83 -22.19 -19.25
CA PHE A 224 -1.07 -23.10 -18.38
C PHE A 224 -1.79 -24.44 -18.16
N SER A 225 -3.12 -24.44 -18.08
CA SER A 225 -3.94 -25.64 -17.83
C SER A 225 -3.88 -26.70 -18.93
N LYS A 226 -3.39 -26.33 -20.13
CA LYS A 226 -3.22 -27.25 -21.26
C LYS A 226 -1.93 -28.08 -21.16
N GLY A 227 -0.94 -27.60 -20.41
CA GLY A 227 0.29 -28.33 -20.06
C GLY A 227 1.37 -28.47 -21.15
N SER A 228 1.07 -28.23 -22.44
CA SER A 228 2.09 -28.31 -23.50
C SER A 228 3.14 -27.19 -23.38
N PHE A 229 4.32 -27.35 -23.97
CA PHE A 229 5.38 -26.33 -23.93
C PHE A 229 4.90 -24.97 -24.46
N TRP A 230 4.29 -24.95 -25.65
CA TRP A 230 3.84 -23.69 -26.28
C TRP A 230 2.73 -23.02 -25.49
N THR A 231 1.82 -23.79 -24.90
CA THR A 231 0.74 -23.23 -24.07
C THR A 231 1.28 -22.73 -22.72
N ILE A 232 2.32 -23.38 -22.17
CA ILE A 232 3.04 -22.85 -21.00
C ILE A 232 3.77 -21.55 -21.36
N PHE A 233 4.41 -21.49 -22.52
CA PHE A 233 5.10 -20.28 -23.00
C PHE A 233 4.13 -19.12 -23.21
N THR A 234 3.00 -19.33 -23.89
CA THR A 234 1.96 -18.32 -24.07
C THR A 234 1.37 -17.92 -22.71
N GLY A 235 1.10 -18.87 -21.82
CA GLY A 235 0.68 -18.62 -20.45
C GLY A 235 1.66 -17.71 -19.69
N ALA A 236 2.95 -17.97 -19.80
CA ALA A 236 4.00 -17.18 -19.16
C ALA A 236 4.10 -15.76 -19.71
N VAL A 237 3.97 -15.57 -21.03
CA VAL A 237 3.92 -14.25 -21.68
C VAL A 237 2.67 -13.48 -21.26
N LEU A 238 1.50 -14.12 -21.25
CA LEU A 238 0.24 -13.52 -20.80
C LEU A 238 0.31 -13.12 -19.31
N LEU A 239 0.97 -13.92 -18.47
CA LEU A 239 1.17 -13.57 -17.06
C LEU A 239 2.01 -12.29 -16.91
N GLN A 240 3.08 -12.16 -17.71
CA GLN A 240 3.89 -10.95 -17.73
C GLN A 240 3.13 -9.75 -18.28
N LEU A 241 2.28 -9.94 -19.31
CA LEU A 241 1.42 -8.88 -19.82
C LEU A 241 0.40 -8.43 -18.77
N SER A 242 -0.22 -9.38 -18.05
CA SER A 242 -1.16 -9.08 -16.97
C SER A 242 -0.55 -8.18 -15.91
N ILE A 243 0.66 -8.48 -15.40
CA ILE A 243 1.32 -7.64 -14.38
C ILE A 243 1.81 -6.28 -14.92
N ILE A 244 2.13 -6.18 -16.21
CA ILE A 244 2.43 -4.89 -16.83
C ILE A 244 1.18 -4.00 -16.83
N ILE A 245 0.03 -4.54 -17.22
CA ILE A 245 -1.25 -3.81 -17.23
C ILE A 245 -1.74 -3.53 -15.80
N ASP A 246 -1.47 -4.44 -14.86
CA ASP A 246 -1.74 -4.25 -13.43
C ASP A 246 -1.02 -2.99 -12.91
N CYS A 247 0.24 -2.78 -13.29
CA CYS A 247 0.97 -1.56 -12.93
C CYS A 247 0.31 -0.27 -13.45
N VAL A 248 -0.46 -0.37 -14.56
CA VAL A 248 -1.12 0.76 -15.22
C VAL A 248 -2.29 1.27 -14.41
N ASP A 249 -3.03 0.44 -13.68
CA ASP A 249 -4.21 0.90 -12.93
C ASP A 249 -3.82 1.91 -11.84
N GLY A 250 -2.73 1.64 -11.10
CA GLY A 250 -2.23 2.48 -10.03
C GLY A 250 -1.51 3.70 -10.56
N GLU A 251 -0.87 3.60 -11.73
CA GLU A 251 -0.34 4.75 -12.47
C GLU A 251 -1.47 5.66 -12.95
N LEU A 252 -2.51 5.08 -13.53
CA LEU A 252 -3.69 5.79 -14.01
C LEU A 252 -4.43 6.46 -12.85
N ALA A 253 -4.66 5.76 -11.74
CA ALA A 253 -5.24 6.30 -10.52
C ALA A 253 -4.42 7.48 -9.97
N ARG A 254 -3.08 7.39 -9.99
CA ARG A 254 -2.21 8.51 -9.58
C ARG A 254 -2.18 9.65 -10.59
N TYR A 255 -2.32 9.36 -11.88
CA TYR A 255 -2.35 10.34 -12.97
C TYR A 255 -3.67 11.12 -13.00
N THR A 256 -4.81 10.42 -12.95
CA THR A 256 -6.16 10.98 -12.98
C THR A 256 -6.65 11.40 -11.59
N ARG A 257 -5.89 11.08 -10.54
CA ARG A 257 -6.24 11.31 -9.11
C ARG A 257 -7.50 10.57 -8.68
N GLN A 258 -7.90 9.53 -9.41
CA GLN A 258 -9.05 8.69 -9.07
C GLN A 258 -8.60 7.52 -8.20
N PHE A 259 -8.66 7.70 -6.88
CA PHE A 259 -8.43 6.63 -5.91
C PHE A 259 -9.75 6.18 -5.29
N SER A 260 -9.88 4.90 -5.01
CA SER A 260 -11.02 4.38 -4.25
C SER A 260 -10.59 3.21 -3.36
N GLN A 261 -11.25 3.08 -2.21
CA GLN A 261 -11.09 1.92 -1.32
C GLN A 261 -11.51 0.63 -2.03
N LEU A 262 -12.57 0.69 -2.84
CA LEU A 262 -13.02 -0.41 -3.68
C LEU A 262 -11.96 -0.81 -4.71
N GLY A 263 -11.38 0.15 -5.44
CA GLY A 263 -10.32 -0.13 -6.42
C GLY A 263 -9.08 -0.74 -5.77
N ALA A 264 -8.65 -0.21 -4.62
CA ALA A 264 -7.52 -0.77 -3.88
C ALA A 264 -7.78 -2.18 -3.34
N TRP A 265 -9.02 -2.53 -3.00
CA TRP A 265 -9.42 -3.88 -2.64
C TRP A 265 -9.49 -4.80 -3.87
N LEU A 266 -10.04 -4.31 -4.98
CA LEU A 266 -10.17 -5.07 -6.24
C LEU A 266 -8.80 -5.46 -6.81
N ASP A 267 -7.88 -4.50 -6.94
CA ASP A 267 -6.48 -4.69 -7.34
C ASP A 267 -5.84 -5.82 -6.51
N ALA A 268 -5.80 -5.62 -5.19
CA ALA A 268 -5.31 -6.57 -4.22
C ALA A 268 -5.88 -7.99 -4.33
N ILE A 269 -7.21 -8.10 -4.48
CA ILE A 269 -7.91 -9.40 -4.53
C ILE A 269 -7.68 -10.10 -5.87
N THR A 270 -7.79 -9.38 -6.99
CA THR A 270 -7.57 -9.96 -8.32
C THR A 270 -6.15 -10.48 -8.46
N ASP A 271 -5.16 -9.82 -7.86
CA ASP A 271 -3.78 -10.29 -7.76
C ASP A 271 -3.62 -11.64 -7.06
N ARG A 272 -4.39 -11.89 -6.00
CA ARG A 272 -4.39 -13.18 -5.30
C ARG A 272 -5.10 -14.26 -6.09
N ILE A 273 -6.22 -13.92 -6.74
CA ILE A 273 -6.93 -14.86 -7.61
C ILE A 273 -6.03 -15.28 -8.77
N LYS A 274 -5.40 -14.33 -9.47
CA LYS A 274 -4.48 -14.61 -10.59
C LYS A 274 -3.36 -15.57 -10.16
N GLU A 275 -2.66 -15.25 -9.06
CA GLU A 275 -1.53 -16.06 -8.55
C GLU A 275 -1.95 -17.50 -8.24
N TYR A 276 -3.07 -17.71 -7.56
CA TYR A 276 -3.51 -19.06 -7.16
C TYR A 276 -4.21 -19.84 -8.29
N LEU A 277 -4.86 -19.15 -9.24
CA LEU A 277 -5.36 -19.79 -10.45
C LEU A 277 -4.21 -20.29 -11.34
N VAL A 278 -3.09 -19.57 -11.40
CA VAL A 278 -1.88 -20.07 -12.10
C VAL A 278 -1.34 -21.32 -11.42
N PHE A 279 -1.32 -21.40 -10.08
CA PHE A 279 -0.91 -22.64 -9.39
C PHE A 279 -1.87 -23.79 -9.69
N TYR A 280 -3.17 -23.54 -9.62
CA TYR A 280 -4.18 -24.54 -9.99
C TYR A 280 -3.97 -25.03 -11.43
N ALA A 281 -3.81 -24.10 -12.37
CA ALA A 281 -3.63 -24.41 -13.78
C ALA A 281 -2.36 -25.21 -14.06
N LEU A 282 -1.24 -24.86 -13.42
CA LEU A 282 0.01 -25.61 -13.55
C LEU A 282 -0.12 -27.04 -12.99
N ALA A 283 -0.74 -27.20 -11.83
CA ALA A 283 -0.99 -28.52 -11.23
C ALA A 283 -1.94 -29.35 -12.09
N TYR A 284 -3.02 -28.75 -12.57
CA TYR A 284 -4.00 -29.40 -13.45
C TYR A 284 -3.39 -29.81 -14.81
N GLY A 285 -2.62 -28.93 -15.44
CA GLY A 285 -1.91 -29.22 -16.68
C GLY A 285 -0.87 -30.33 -16.53
N ALA A 286 -0.19 -30.39 -15.37
CA ALA A 286 0.72 -31.48 -15.04
C ALA A 286 -0.01 -32.80 -14.77
N ALA A 287 -1.17 -32.75 -14.09
CA ALA A 287 -1.98 -33.94 -13.81
C ALA A 287 -2.50 -34.59 -15.11
N LYS A 288 -2.86 -33.79 -16.13
CA LYS A 288 -3.18 -34.29 -17.48
C LYS A 288 -2.02 -35.05 -18.14
N GLN A 289 -0.79 -34.79 -17.72
CA GLN A 289 0.42 -35.46 -18.19
C GLN A 289 0.87 -36.59 -17.24
N GLY A 290 0.00 -37.01 -16.32
CA GLY A 290 0.28 -38.08 -15.36
C GLY A 290 1.18 -37.67 -14.18
N ARG A 291 1.39 -36.36 -13.95
CA ARG A 291 2.18 -35.86 -12.81
C ARG A 291 1.29 -35.19 -11.79
N ASP A 292 1.09 -35.84 -10.64
CA ASP A 292 0.37 -35.24 -9.52
C ASP A 292 1.25 -34.23 -8.78
N LEU A 293 0.89 -32.95 -8.89
CA LEU A 293 1.55 -31.83 -8.22
C LEU A 293 0.60 -31.04 -7.31
N TRP A 294 -0.53 -31.63 -6.90
CA TRP A 294 -1.54 -30.93 -6.09
C TRP A 294 -1.03 -30.59 -4.69
N ILE A 295 -0.34 -31.51 -4.01
CA ILE A 295 0.22 -31.25 -2.67
C ILE A 295 1.24 -30.10 -2.70
N PRO A 296 2.24 -30.09 -3.61
CA PRO A 296 3.11 -28.92 -3.78
C PRO A 296 2.35 -27.62 -4.09
N ALA A 297 1.30 -27.67 -4.90
CA ALA A 297 0.51 -26.49 -5.22
C ALA A 297 -0.25 -25.93 -3.99
N ILE A 298 -0.87 -26.79 -3.20
CA ILE A 298 -1.53 -26.42 -1.93
C ILE A 298 -0.49 -25.85 -0.94
N GLY A 299 0.64 -26.54 -0.78
CA GLY A 299 1.75 -26.09 0.06
C GLY A 299 2.29 -24.73 -0.33
N MET A 300 2.47 -24.48 -1.63
CA MET A 300 2.87 -23.19 -2.16
C MET A 300 1.85 -22.10 -1.85
N MET A 301 0.55 -22.35 -2.05
CA MET A 301 -0.52 -21.40 -1.75
C MET A 301 -0.54 -21.02 -0.25
N ILE A 302 -0.39 -21.99 0.65
CA ILE A 302 -0.35 -21.76 2.11
C ILE A 302 0.90 -20.97 2.49
N PHE A 303 2.06 -21.36 1.95
CA PHE A 303 3.33 -20.71 2.26
C PHE A 303 3.35 -19.24 1.83
N GLN A 304 2.84 -18.94 0.64
CA GLN A 304 2.72 -17.57 0.14
C GLN A 304 1.72 -16.76 0.95
N THR A 305 0.62 -17.37 1.38
CA THR A 305 -0.35 -16.73 2.28
C THR A 305 0.28 -16.35 3.62
N PHE A 306 1.00 -17.29 4.25
CA PHE A 306 1.76 -17.03 5.48
C PHE A 306 2.70 -15.84 5.32
N ARG A 307 3.48 -15.83 4.24
CA ARG A 307 4.44 -14.77 3.93
C ARG A 307 3.76 -13.41 3.77
N HIS A 308 2.70 -13.34 2.95
CA HIS A 308 2.02 -12.08 2.66
C HIS A 308 1.36 -11.47 3.89
N LEU A 309 0.58 -12.26 4.63
CA LEU A 309 -0.05 -11.76 5.85
C LEU A 309 1.01 -11.26 6.85
N SER A 310 2.11 -11.99 7.00
CA SER A 310 3.24 -11.59 7.84
C SER A 310 3.85 -10.25 7.40
N ASP A 311 4.02 -10.04 6.09
CA ASP A 311 4.54 -8.80 5.50
C ASP A 311 3.65 -7.59 5.77
N TYR A 312 2.35 -7.71 5.48
CA TYR A 312 1.39 -6.64 5.73
C TYR A 312 1.25 -6.35 7.21
N ASN A 313 1.16 -7.39 8.04
CA ASN A 313 0.99 -7.25 9.47
C ASN A 313 2.20 -6.59 10.13
N PHE A 314 3.42 -7.05 9.81
CA PHE A 314 4.63 -6.40 10.33
C PHE A 314 4.72 -4.95 9.90
N ALA A 315 4.47 -4.64 8.62
CA ALA A 315 4.54 -3.27 8.11
C ALA A 315 3.55 -2.34 8.81
N ARG A 316 2.32 -2.82 9.08
CA ARG A 316 1.29 -2.04 9.77
C ARG A 316 1.60 -1.88 11.27
N ILE A 317 1.99 -2.95 11.95
CA ILE A 317 2.37 -2.90 13.38
C ILE A 317 3.60 -2.02 13.59
N ASN A 318 4.60 -2.08 12.71
CA ASN A 318 5.78 -1.22 12.78
C ASN A 318 5.42 0.26 12.64
N LYS A 319 4.38 0.60 11.86
CA LYS A 319 3.84 1.98 11.82
C LYS A 319 3.11 2.34 13.10
N PHE A 320 2.30 1.45 13.66
CA PHE A 320 1.58 1.71 14.91
C PHE A 320 2.50 1.84 16.13
N ARG A 321 3.66 1.18 16.10
CA ARG A 321 4.71 1.25 17.13
C ARG A 321 5.79 2.27 16.82
N ALA A 322 5.66 3.05 15.74
CA ALA A 322 6.56 4.15 15.50
C ALA A 322 6.40 5.15 16.66
N PRO A 323 7.49 5.65 17.27
CA PRO A 323 7.41 6.63 18.35
C PRO A 323 6.60 7.84 17.89
N GLU A 324 5.66 8.29 18.72
CA GLU A 324 5.01 9.57 18.49
C GLU A 324 6.04 10.68 18.77
N PRO A 325 6.10 11.72 17.91
CA PRO A 325 6.96 12.86 18.17
C PRO A 325 6.54 13.52 19.48
N VAL A 326 7.51 14.01 20.24
CA VAL A 326 7.26 14.76 21.47
C VAL A 326 6.95 16.20 21.09
N ALA A 327 5.90 16.77 21.69
CA ALA A 327 5.56 18.16 21.49
C ALA A 327 6.68 19.05 22.02
N MET A 328 6.97 20.11 21.27
CA MET A 328 8.03 21.06 21.59
C MET A 328 7.40 22.44 21.75
N SER A 329 7.89 23.21 22.71
CA SER A 329 7.44 24.61 22.86
C SER A 329 7.78 25.40 21.60
N PHE A 330 6.87 26.27 21.18
CA PHE A 330 7.13 27.21 20.09
C PHE A 330 8.28 28.17 20.43
N GLU A 331 8.47 28.53 21.69
CA GLU A 331 9.47 29.51 22.12
C GLU A 331 10.95 29.07 21.99
N ILE A 332 11.19 27.77 21.75
CA ILE A 332 12.56 27.24 21.70
C ILE A 332 13.21 27.57 20.35
N LYS A 333 14.45 28.05 20.31
CA LYS A 333 15.11 28.34 19.03
C LYS A 333 15.42 27.08 18.22
N SER A 334 16.18 26.14 18.78
CA SER A 334 16.65 24.91 18.11
C SER A 334 15.82 23.69 18.47
N ASP A 335 15.60 22.78 17.51
CA ASP A 335 14.95 21.49 17.78
C ASP A 335 15.85 20.43 18.44
N GLY A 336 17.12 20.77 18.72
CA GLY A 336 18.08 19.91 19.42
C GLY A 336 18.50 18.65 18.66
N TYR A 337 18.16 18.53 17.37
CA TYR A 337 18.48 17.33 16.60
C TYR A 337 19.92 17.32 16.11
N ILE A 338 20.65 16.25 16.46
CA ILE A 338 22.03 16.03 16.04
C ILE A 338 22.04 14.99 14.92
N VAL A 339 22.78 15.28 13.84
CA VAL A 339 22.97 14.34 12.73
C VAL A 339 23.81 13.17 13.20
N VAL A 340 23.23 11.99 13.18
CA VAL A 340 24.02 10.76 13.15
C VAL A 340 24.30 10.47 11.68
N GLU A 341 25.54 10.69 11.24
CA GLU A 341 25.95 10.38 9.87
C GLU A 341 25.74 8.88 9.65
N ARG A 342 24.78 8.54 8.78
CA ARG A 342 24.52 7.15 8.42
C ARG A 342 25.35 6.82 7.20
N GLU A 343 26.09 5.71 7.24
CA GLU A 343 26.77 5.18 6.07
C GLU A 343 25.80 5.10 4.88
N LYS A 344 26.24 5.68 3.75
CA LYS A 344 25.48 5.60 2.50
C LYS A 344 25.51 4.15 2.03
N ARG A 345 24.34 3.52 2.02
CA ARG A 345 24.19 2.19 1.42
C ARG A 345 24.47 2.27 -0.08
N SER A 346 25.24 1.31 -0.58
CA SER A 346 25.47 1.14 -2.01
C SER A 346 24.15 0.92 -2.74
N ARG A 347 24.05 1.40 -4.00
CA ARG A 347 22.91 1.09 -4.88
C ARG A 347 22.70 -0.42 -5.02
N PHE A 348 23.80 -1.18 -5.10
CA PHE A 348 23.75 -2.63 -5.18
C PHE A 348 23.12 -3.22 -3.92
N GLU A 349 23.59 -2.82 -2.74
CA GLU A 349 23.05 -3.28 -1.46
C GLU A 349 21.54 -2.99 -1.32
N TYR A 350 21.11 -1.80 -1.74
CA TYR A 350 19.70 -1.42 -1.74
C TYR A 350 18.86 -2.33 -2.64
N TRP A 351 19.28 -2.51 -3.89
CA TRP A 351 18.53 -3.29 -4.88
C TRP A 351 18.58 -4.79 -4.62
N SER A 352 19.70 -5.32 -4.14
CA SER A 352 19.80 -6.72 -3.72
C SER A 352 18.86 -7.02 -2.56
N LYS A 353 18.77 -6.13 -1.55
CA LYS A 353 17.78 -6.27 -0.46
C LYS A 353 16.34 -6.23 -0.96
N LYS A 354 16.06 -5.40 -1.96
CA LYS A 354 14.73 -5.31 -2.59
C LYS A 354 14.36 -6.57 -3.39
N ALA A 355 15.29 -7.11 -4.16
CA ALA A 355 15.07 -8.36 -4.90
C ALA A 355 14.90 -9.55 -3.95
N VAL A 356 15.75 -9.66 -2.93
CA VAL A 356 15.67 -10.72 -1.89
C VAL A 356 14.39 -10.66 -1.08
N GLN A 357 13.75 -9.48 -0.94
CA GLN A 357 12.43 -9.39 -0.33
C GLN A 357 11.38 -10.22 -1.09
N PHE A 358 11.66 -10.62 -2.34
CA PHE A 358 10.79 -11.38 -3.24
C PHE A 358 9.37 -10.80 -3.41
N PRO A 359 9.25 -9.50 -3.80
CA PRO A 359 7.96 -8.86 -4.06
C PRO A 359 7.15 -9.55 -5.16
N ILE A 360 5.88 -9.13 -5.33
CA ILE A 360 4.92 -9.71 -6.28
C ILE A 360 5.52 -9.83 -7.70
N GLY A 361 6.17 -8.77 -8.20
CA GLY A 361 6.77 -8.77 -9.53
C GLY A 361 7.85 -9.84 -9.73
N GLU A 362 8.77 -9.96 -8.78
CA GLU A 362 9.84 -10.95 -8.80
C GLU A 362 9.28 -12.38 -8.75
N ARG A 363 8.19 -12.60 -8.02
CA ARG A 363 7.54 -13.90 -7.97
C ARG A 363 6.90 -14.30 -9.29
N TRP A 364 6.18 -13.37 -9.91
CA TRP A 364 5.54 -13.61 -11.20
C TRP A 364 6.57 -13.84 -12.29
N LEU A 365 7.69 -13.12 -12.24
CA LEU A 365 8.85 -13.39 -13.10
C LEU A 365 9.36 -14.82 -12.90
N VAL A 366 9.56 -15.27 -11.65
CA VAL A 366 10.03 -16.64 -11.40
C VAL A 366 9.01 -17.66 -11.89
N ILE A 367 7.71 -17.50 -11.61
CA ILE A 367 6.66 -18.42 -12.11
C ILE A 367 6.70 -18.53 -13.65
N SER A 368 6.76 -17.38 -14.35
CA SER A 368 6.86 -17.37 -15.82
C SER A 368 8.15 -18.04 -16.31
N ALA A 369 9.30 -17.71 -15.73
CA ALA A 369 10.59 -18.25 -16.18
C ALA A 369 10.74 -19.74 -15.86
N SER A 370 10.42 -20.16 -14.63
CA SER A 370 10.55 -21.57 -14.22
C SER A 370 9.57 -22.47 -14.94
N SER A 371 8.36 -21.99 -15.23
CA SER A 371 7.37 -22.78 -15.96
C SER A 371 7.83 -23.06 -17.40
N VAL A 372 8.42 -22.07 -18.07
CA VAL A 372 8.99 -22.28 -19.42
C VAL A 372 10.23 -23.20 -19.39
N LEU A 373 11.10 -23.05 -18.39
CA LEU A 373 12.36 -23.80 -18.32
C LEU A 373 12.17 -25.28 -17.92
N GLY A 374 11.24 -25.58 -17.02
CA GLY A 374 11.10 -26.92 -16.46
C GLY A 374 9.67 -27.32 -16.08
N GLY A 375 8.67 -26.59 -16.61
CA GLY A 375 7.26 -26.87 -16.38
C GLY A 375 6.81 -26.62 -14.95
N ALA A 376 5.66 -27.23 -14.61
CA ALA A 376 5.06 -27.12 -13.30
C ALA A 376 5.95 -27.70 -12.18
N ALA A 377 6.61 -28.84 -12.42
CA ALA A 377 7.46 -29.50 -11.43
C ALA A 377 8.63 -28.62 -10.99
N PHE A 378 9.36 -28.02 -11.94
CA PHE A 378 10.44 -27.10 -11.62
C PHE A 378 9.92 -25.84 -10.91
N THR A 379 8.77 -25.32 -11.34
CA THR A 379 8.12 -24.15 -10.71
C THR A 379 7.77 -24.40 -9.24
N PHE A 380 7.11 -25.53 -8.95
CA PHE A 380 6.76 -25.93 -7.58
C PHE A 380 7.97 -26.34 -6.73
N THR A 381 9.16 -26.49 -7.33
CA THR A 381 10.41 -26.75 -6.61
C THR A 381 11.16 -25.45 -6.30
N ILE A 382 11.43 -24.63 -7.32
CA ILE A 382 12.28 -23.44 -7.18
C ILE A 382 11.59 -22.32 -6.39
N MET A 383 10.27 -22.16 -6.55
CA MET A 383 9.54 -21.09 -5.89
C MET A 383 9.55 -21.21 -4.36
N PRO A 384 9.24 -22.38 -3.75
CA PRO A 384 9.37 -22.54 -2.30
C PRO A 384 10.79 -22.30 -1.80
N ILE A 385 11.82 -22.76 -2.52
CA ILE A 385 13.23 -22.55 -2.14
C ILE A 385 13.55 -21.04 -2.08
N LEU A 386 13.23 -20.29 -3.13
CA LEU A 386 13.47 -18.85 -3.16
C LEU A 386 12.64 -18.09 -2.11
N SER A 387 11.38 -18.49 -1.93
CA SER A 387 10.52 -17.90 -0.89
C SER A 387 11.02 -18.22 0.52
N LEU A 388 11.59 -19.40 0.78
CA LEU A 388 12.21 -19.77 2.07
C LEU A 388 13.45 -18.93 2.37
N ILE A 389 14.35 -18.76 1.38
CA ILE A 389 15.51 -17.87 1.50
C ILE A 389 15.06 -16.44 1.82
N SER A 390 14.06 -15.95 1.09
CA SER A 390 13.46 -14.62 1.32
C SER A 390 12.91 -14.48 2.74
N ILE A 391 12.10 -15.44 3.19
CA ILE A 391 11.52 -15.46 4.53
C ILE A 391 12.62 -15.47 5.59
N ALA A 392 13.63 -16.32 5.49
CA ALA A 392 14.69 -16.42 6.49
C ALA A 392 15.41 -15.09 6.69
N LEU A 393 15.76 -14.40 5.59
CA LEU A 393 16.46 -13.12 5.62
C LEU A 393 15.57 -11.98 6.12
N VAL A 394 14.32 -11.90 5.65
CA VAL A 394 13.37 -10.86 6.04
C VAL A 394 12.92 -11.03 7.49
N PHE A 395 12.58 -12.25 7.91
CA PHE A 395 12.14 -12.53 9.28
C PHE A 395 13.25 -12.29 10.29
N ARG A 396 14.52 -12.61 9.97
CA ARG A 396 15.64 -12.27 10.85
C ARG A 396 15.65 -10.77 11.20
N ALA A 397 15.48 -9.90 10.21
CA ALA A 397 15.41 -8.46 10.44
C ALA A 397 14.17 -8.04 11.24
N ARG A 398 13.01 -8.65 10.96
CA ARG A 398 11.75 -8.37 11.65
C ARG A 398 11.76 -8.82 13.10
N VAL A 399 12.23 -10.04 13.38
CA VAL A 399 12.38 -10.57 14.74
C VAL A 399 13.30 -9.66 15.54
N ARG A 400 14.47 -9.29 15.00
CA ARG A 400 15.37 -8.32 15.65
C ARG A 400 14.65 -7.01 15.99
N LYS A 401 13.87 -6.46 15.05
CA LYS A 401 13.09 -5.24 15.29
C LYS A 401 11.97 -5.44 16.32
N THR A 402 11.27 -6.57 16.27
CA THR A 402 10.21 -6.90 17.23
C THR A 402 10.75 -7.07 18.64
N LEU A 403 11.96 -7.61 18.79
CA LEU A 403 12.61 -7.74 20.10
C LEU A 403 12.92 -6.39 20.75
N THR A 404 13.03 -5.30 19.97
CA THR A 404 13.17 -3.93 20.51
C THR A 404 11.85 -3.33 20.99
N TRP A 405 10.70 -3.99 20.75
CA TRP A 405 9.40 -3.47 21.17
C TRP A 405 9.05 -3.90 22.60
N PRO A 406 8.28 -3.08 23.34
CA PRO A 406 7.70 -3.47 24.62
C PRO A 406 6.87 -4.76 24.49
N LYS A 407 6.85 -5.57 25.56
CA LYS A 407 6.02 -6.79 25.67
C LYS A 407 4.54 -6.44 25.92
N LEU A 408 3.97 -5.67 25.00
CA LEU A 408 2.58 -5.23 25.01
C LEU A 408 2.03 -5.39 23.60
N ARG A 409 0.79 -5.85 23.48
CA ARG A 409 0.09 -6.00 22.20
C ARG A 409 -0.35 -4.64 21.65
N VAL A 410 -0.40 -4.50 20.32
CA VAL A 410 -1.03 -3.32 19.70
C VAL A 410 -2.53 -3.54 19.59
N ASN A 411 -3.31 -2.91 20.47
CA ASN A 411 -4.76 -2.99 20.44
C ASN A 411 -5.37 -1.88 19.57
N LYS A 412 -5.32 -2.05 18.25
CA LYS A 412 -5.92 -1.12 17.26
C LYS A 412 -6.93 -1.80 16.33
N GLY A 413 -7.53 -2.92 16.76
CA GLY A 413 -8.49 -3.72 15.97
C GLY A 413 -7.90 -4.46 14.76
N PHE A 414 -6.75 -4.04 14.25
CA PHE A 414 -6.17 -4.54 13.01
C PHE A 414 -5.83 -6.03 12.99
N ILE A 415 -5.18 -6.57 14.03
CA ILE A 415 -4.85 -8.01 14.10
C ILE A 415 -6.09 -8.83 14.48
N ASP A 416 -6.90 -8.34 15.42
CA ASP A 416 -8.10 -9.03 15.91
C ASP A 416 -9.14 -9.27 14.82
N ASP A 417 -9.28 -8.32 13.88
CA ASP A 417 -10.21 -8.44 12.77
C ASP A 417 -9.75 -9.43 11.68
N GLN A 418 -8.51 -9.95 11.78
CA GLN A 418 -7.95 -10.97 10.89
C GLN A 418 -7.93 -12.39 11.48
N LEU A 419 -8.06 -12.52 12.81
CA LEU A 419 -7.85 -13.80 13.49
C LEU A 419 -8.82 -14.88 13.03
N ASP A 420 -10.05 -14.51 12.66
CA ASP A 420 -11.12 -15.45 12.30
C ASP A 420 -11.31 -16.52 13.41
N SER A 421 -11.14 -16.09 14.66
CA SER A 421 -11.10 -16.94 15.86
C SER A 421 -11.37 -16.09 17.11
N PHE A 422 -11.30 -16.71 18.29
CA PHE A 422 -11.47 -16.05 19.58
C PHE A 422 -10.43 -14.93 19.78
N ARG A 423 -10.91 -13.78 20.29
CA ARG A 423 -10.08 -12.61 20.55
C ARG A 423 -9.55 -12.66 21.97
N ASN A 424 -8.24 -12.77 22.13
CA ASN A 424 -7.61 -12.61 23.44
C ASN A 424 -7.17 -11.15 23.65
N ARG A 425 -8.04 -10.35 24.30
CA ARG A 425 -7.78 -8.93 24.58
C ARG A 425 -6.68 -8.69 25.62
N SER A 426 -6.35 -9.68 26.44
CA SER A 426 -5.32 -9.56 27.49
C SER A 426 -3.93 -10.07 27.07
N SER A 427 -3.75 -10.47 25.79
CA SER A 427 -2.46 -10.92 25.29
C SER A 427 -1.40 -9.80 25.36
N THR A 428 -0.22 -10.11 25.91
CA THR A 428 0.95 -9.22 26.01
C THR A 428 2.00 -9.51 24.94
N ASN A 429 1.64 -10.27 23.89
CA ASN A 429 2.57 -10.76 22.89
C ASN A 429 2.99 -9.65 21.89
N ARG A 430 4.29 -9.35 21.82
CA ARG A 430 4.90 -8.43 20.83
C ARG A 430 5.02 -9.00 19.41
N PHE A 431 4.81 -10.32 19.25
CA PHE A 431 4.75 -11.03 17.98
C PHE A 431 3.30 -11.23 17.48
N ASP A 432 2.37 -10.42 17.96
CA ASP A 432 0.97 -10.38 17.52
C ASP A 432 0.82 -10.30 15.97
N TRP A 433 1.75 -9.65 15.28
CA TRP A 433 1.78 -9.58 13.82
C TRP A 433 1.90 -10.94 13.10
N LEU A 434 2.44 -11.97 13.76
CA LEU A 434 2.54 -13.33 13.20
C LEU A 434 1.28 -14.17 13.41
N GLN A 435 0.45 -13.81 14.39
CA GLN A 435 -0.64 -14.66 14.85
C GLN A 435 -1.62 -15.04 13.73
N PRO A 436 -2.11 -14.11 12.87
CA PRO A 436 -2.96 -14.50 11.75
C PRO A 436 -2.26 -15.48 10.80
N SER A 437 -0.97 -15.26 10.51
CA SER A 437 -0.21 -16.08 9.56
C SER A 437 -0.01 -17.50 10.09
N ILE A 438 0.34 -17.65 11.36
CA ILE A 438 0.50 -18.97 12.01
C ILE A 438 -0.83 -19.73 12.01
N LEU A 439 -1.95 -19.05 12.31
CA LEU A 439 -3.26 -19.68 12.27
C LEU A 439 -3.61 -20.18 10.86
N ARG A 440 -3.28 -19.41 9.80
CA ARG A 440 -3.47 -19.86 8.41
C ARG A 440 -2.56 -21.03 8.04
N LEU A 441 -1.32 -21.04 8.54
CA LEU A 441 -0.40 -22.15 8.32
C LEU A 441 -0.94 -23.44 8.96
N ILE A 442 -1.40 -23.38 10.21
CA ILE A 442 -1.99 -24.53 10.91
C ILE A 442 -3.23 -25.03 10.19
N GLU A 443 -4.17 -24.13 9.85
CA GLU A 443 -5.39 -24.50 9.10
C GLU A 443 -5.02 -25.15 7.75
N GLY A 444 -4.06 -24.59 7.02
CA GLY A 444 -3.58 -25.13 5.76
C GLY A 444 -2.88 -26.49 5.88
N LEU A 445 -2.08 -26.70 6.93
CA LEU A 445 -1.42 -27.98 7.17
C LEU A 445 -2.42 -29.11 7.41
N ILE A 446 -3.53 -28.83 8.10
CA ILE A 446 -4.61 -29.80 8.28
C ILE A 446 -5.27 -30.17 6.94
N PHE A 447 -5.45 -29.21 6.03
CA PHE A 447 -5.96 -29.51 4.69
C PHE A 447 -4.95 -30.26 3.80
N ILE A 448 -3.65 -30.03 3.99
CA ILE A 448 -2.60 -30.86 3.35
C ILE A 448 -2.68 -32.29 3.87
N GLU A 449 -2.80 -32.47 5.19
CA GLU A 449 -2.96 -33.79 5.80
C GLU A 449 -4.20 -34.50 5.26
N LEU A 450 -5.33 -33.79 5.17
CA LEU A 450 -6.55 -34.32 4.53
C LEU A 450 -6.28 -34.75 3.08
N ALA A 451 -5.55 -33.96 2.28
CA ALA A 451 -5.21 -34.30 0.90
C ALA A 451 -4.25 -35.49 0.74
N ILE A 452 -3.50 -35.82 1.79
CA ILE A 452 -2.58 -36.96 1.82
C ILE A 452 -3.31 -38.23 2.28
N VAL A 453 -4.13 -38.12 3.31
CA VAL A 453 -4.75 -39.28 4.00
C VAL A 453 -6.08 -39.71 3.37
N SER A 454 -6.79 -38.80 2.72
CA SER A 454 -8.09 -39.11 2.08
C SER A 454 -7.95 -39.42 0.59
N ASP A 455 -8.92 -40.19 0.07
CA ASP A 455 -9.08 -40.46 -1.36
C ASP A 455 -9.85 -39.33 -2.09
N MET A 456 -10.07 -38.21 -1.42
CA MET A 456 -10.81 -37.08 -1.97
C MET A 456 -10.00 -36.40 -3.08
N ASP A 457 -10.69 -35.87 -4.10
CA ASP A 457 -10.05 -35.19 -5.21
C ASP A 457 -9.21 -33.98 -4.72
N ARG A 458 -7.89 -34.08 -4.88
CA ARG A 458 -6.91 -33.07 -4.45
C ARG A 458 -7.10 -31.73 -5.15
N SER A 459 -7.64 -31.71 -6.37
CA SER A 459 -8.01 -30.49 -7.08
C SER A 459 -9.15 -29.76 -6.37
N LEU A 460 -10.14 -30.51 -5.84
CA LEU A 460 -11.24 -29.93 -5.07
C LEU A 460 -10.78 -29.47 -3.69
N ILE A 461 -9.85 -30.18 -3.04
CA ILE A 461 -9.22 -29.71 -1.81
C ILE A 461 -8.47 -28.40 -2.06
N PHE A 462 -7.74 -28.28 -3.18
CA PHE A 462 -7.10 -27.02 -3.56
C PHE A 462 -8.14 -25.88 -3.65
N LEU A 463 -9.26 -26.10 -4.34
CA LEU A 463 -10.31 -25.09 -4.49
C LEU A 463 -10.97 -24.72 -3.16
N LEU A 464 -11.17 -25.68 -2.26
CA LEU A 464 -11.65 -25.45 -0.90
C LEU A 464 -10.69 -24.54 -0.12
N VAL A 465 -9.40 -24.89 -0.11
CA VAL A 465 -8.36 -24.09 0.57
C VAL A 465 -8.26 -22.70 -0.06
N PHE A 466 -8.38 -22.60 -1.38
CA PHE A 466 -8.36 -21.32 -2.09
C PHE A 466 -9.52 -20.41 -1.64
N ALA A 467 -10.76 -20.92 -1.55
CA ALA A 467 -11.90 -20.16 -1.05
C ALA A 467 -11.68 -19.69 0.40
N ILE A 468 -11.15 -20.56 1.27
CA ILE A 468 -10.83 -20.22 2.66
C ILE A 468 -9.74 -19.14 2.73
N ILE A 469 -8.68 -19.26 1.94
CA ILE A 469 -7.60 -18.26 1.88
C ILE A 469 -8.13 -16.92 1.35
N PHE A 470 -9.03 -16.92 0.37
CA PHE A 470 -9.69 -15.71 -0.10
C PHE A 470 -10.40 -14.98 1.05
N ASN A 471 -11.17 -15.69 1.88
CA ASN A 471 -11.82 -15.13 3.07
C ASN A 471 -10.83 -14.41 3.99
N HIS A 472 -9.62 -14.97 4.13
CA HIS A 472 -8.58 -14.43 4.98
C HIS A 472 -7.92 -13.18 4.40
N TYR A 473 -7.69 -13.14 3.09
CA TYR A 473 -7.25 -11.92 2.41
C TYR A 473 -8.31 -10.83 2.50
N ASP A 474 -9.59 -11.16 2.31
CA ASP A 474 -10.68 -10.22 2.46
C ASP A 474 -10.72 -9.62 3.88
N ASN A 475 -10.55 -10.43 4.93
CA ASN A 475 -10.41 -9.94 6.31
C ASN A 475 -9.20 -8.99 6.49
N MET A 476 -8.04 -9.35 5.91
CA MET A 476 -6.83 -8.51 5.97
C MET A 476 -7.03 -7.17 5.26
N TYR A 477 -7.61 -7.15 4.06
CA TYR A 477 -7.80 -5.92 3.29
C TYR A 477 -8.86 -5.02 3.91
N ARG A 478 -9.95 -5.58 4.46
CA ARG A 478 -10.90 -4.83 5.29
C ARG A 478 -10.20 -4.18 6.49
N ALA A 479 -9.42 -4.96 7.23
CA ALA A 479 -8.69 -4.46 8.40
C ALA A 479 -7.66 -3.37 8.04
N LEU A 480 -6.98 -3.48 6.88
CA LEU A 480 -6.05 -2.45 6.38
C LEU A 480 -6.75 -1.11 6.14
N GLN A 481 -8.04 -1.15 5.78
CA GLN A 481 -8.89 0.01 5.55
C GLN A 481 -9.64 0.47 6.82
N GLY A 482 -9.40 -0.18 7.96
CA GLY A 482 -10.08 0.13 9.23
C GLY A 482 -11.52 -0.38 9.29
N GLU A 483 -11.89 -1.31 8.41
CA GLU A 483 -13.20 -1.95 8.37
C GLU A 483 -13.13 -3.40 8.86
N ARG A 484 -14.28 -3.95 9.25
CA ARG A 484 -14.42 -5.33 9.70
C ARG A 484 -15.43 -6.10 8.88
N LYS A 485 -15.22 -7.40 8.72
CA LYS A 485 -16.21 -8.31 8.15
C LYS A 485 -17.46 -8.35 9.06
N PRO A 486 -18.69 -8.35 8.50
CA PRO A 486 -19.90 -8.53 9.28
C PRO A 486 -19.89 -9.83 10.09
N LYS A 487 -20.46 -9.80 11.31
CA LYS A 487 -20.48 -10.96 12.21
C LYS A 487 -21.20 -12.16 11.60
N TRP A 488 -22.36 -11.94 10.97
CA TRP A 488 -23.14 -13.00 10.34
C TRP A 488 -22.35 -13.73 9.25
N LEU A 489 -21.53 -13.01 8.48
CA LEU A 489 -20.72 -13.59 7.42
C LEU A 489 -19.56 -14.41 7.99
N SER A 490 -18.99 -13.96 9.11
CA SER A 490 -17.97 -14.73 9.84
C SER A 490 -18.56 -15.99 10.47
N MET A 491 -19.79 -15.92 10.99
CA MET A 491 -20.53 -17.06 11.54
C MET A 491 -20.91 -18.08 10.45
N ALA A 492 -21.43 -17.63 9.31
CA ALA A 492 -21.68 -18.49 8.15
C ALA A 492 -20.38 -19.15 7.65
N GLY A 493 -19.27 -18.42 7.72
CA GLY A 493 -17.95 -18.95 7.43
C GLY A 493 -17.38 -19.89 8.49
N GLY A 494 -18.11 -20.19 9.57
CA GLY A 494 -17.75 -21.15 10.62
C GLY A 494 -16.58 -20.78 11.52
N TYR A 495 -15.91 -19.64 11.31
CA TYR A 495 -14.56 -19.38 11.84
C TYR A 495 -13.58 -20.54 11.54
N ILE A 496 -12.33 -20.49 12.00
CA ILE A 496 -11.38 -21.60 11.73
C ILE A 496 -11.91 -22.93 12.29
N PHE A 497 -12.28 -22.96 13.58
CA PHE A 497 -12.62 -24.20 14.26
C PHE A 497 -13.89 -24.85 13.72
N GLY A 498 -14.93 -24.06 13.43
CA GLY A 498 -16.16 -24.59 12.86
C GLY A 498 -15.97 -25.08 11.43
N ARG A 499 -15.14 -24.41 10.60
CA ARG A 499 -14.81 -24.95 9.26
C ARG A 499 -14.08 -26.29 9.34
N LEU A 500 -13.04 -26.38 10.18
CA LEU A 500 -12.30 -27.62 10.35
C LEU A 500 -13.20 -28.75 10.86
N LEU A 501 -14.08 -28.46 11.81
CA LEU A 501 -15.06 -29.42 12.32
C LEU A 501 -16.03 -29.87 11.23
N ILE A 502 -16.60 -28.94 10.46
CA ILE A 502 -17.51 -29.26 9.35
C ILE A 502 -16.81 -30.10 8.30
N THR A 503 -15.57 -29.77 7.91
CA THR A 503 -14.79 -30.56 6.97
C THR A 503 -14.53 -31.98 7.49
N LEU A 504 -14.17 -32.12 8.77
CA LEU A 504 -13.95 -33.43 9.39
C LEU A 504 -15.21 -34.28 9.43
N ILE A 505 -16.36 -33.68 9.78
CA ILE A 505 -17.66 -34.35 9.73
C ILE A 505 -17.99 -34.78 8.30
N TRP A 506 -17.75 -33.91 7.31
CA TRP A 506 -18.00 -34.19 5.90
C TRP A 506 -17.20 -35.38 5.40
N TYR A 507 -15.92 -35.43 5.76
CA TYR A 507 -15.03 -36.55 5.48
C TYR A 507 -15.51 -37.83 6.17
N SER A 508 -15.88 -37.76 7.46
CA SER A 508 -16.33 -38.92 8.23
C SER A 508 -17.65 -39.53 7.73
N LEU A 509 -18.48 -38.72 7.07
CA LEU A 509 -19.75 -39.14 6.46
C LEU A 509 -19.62 -39.50 4.97
N ASP A 510 -18.40 -39.52 4.42
CA ASP A 510 -18.11 -39.78 3.01
C ASP A 510 -18.94 -38.92 2.03
N LEU A 511 -19.13 -37.65 2.39
CA LEU A 511 -19.94 -36.73 1.60
C LEU A 511 -19.12 -36.07 0.48
N PRO A 512 -19.72 -35.78 -0.69
CA PRO A 512 -19.02 -35.14 -1.79
C PRO A 512 -18.44 -33.77 -1.40
N ILE A 513 -17.11 -33.62 -1.50
CA ILE A 513 -16.40 -32.39 -1.12
C ILE A 513 -16.78 -31.19 -1.99
N ILE A 514 -17.26 -31.44 -3.22
CA ILE A 514 -17.72 -30.40 -4.14
C ILE A 514 -18.83 -29.54 -3.52
N ILE A 515 -19.62 -30.09 -2.59
CA ILE A 515 -20.66 -29.34 -1.87
C ILE A 515 -20.01 -28.29 -0.95
N LEU A 516 -18.98 -28.67 -0.19
CA LEU A 516 -18.22 -27.72 0.64
C LEU A 516 -17.50 -26.69 -0.21
N VAL A 517 -16.86 -27.11 -1.31
CA VAL A 517 -16.20 -26.20 -2.25
C VAL A 517 -17.19 -25.16 -2.76
N SER A 518 -18.37 -25.60 -3.21
CA SER A 518 -19.42 -24.72 -3.73
C SER A 518 -19.93 -23.77 -2.67
N TYR A 519 -20.23 -24.27 -1.47
CA TYR A 519 -20.69 -23.47 -0.33
C TYR A 519 -19.71 -22.35 0.01
N PHE A 520 -18.44 -22.69 0.29
CA PHE A 520 -17.44 -21.70 0.67
C PHE A 520 -17.06 -20.77 -0.49
N SER A 521 -17.07 -21.27 -1.73
CA SER A 521 -16.82 -20.42 -2.90
C SER A 521 -17.92 -19.37 -3.08
N ILE A 522 -19.20 -19.76 -2.99
CA ILE A 522 -20.33 -18.83 -3.05
C ILE A 522 -20.25 -17.84 -1.88
N LEU A 523 -20.04 -18.33 -0.66
CA LEU A 523 -19.99 -17.48 0.52
C LEU A 523 -18.87 -16.44 0.45
N PHE A 524 -17.66 -16.86 0.06
CA PHE A 524 -16.50 -16.00 0.13
C PHE A 524 -16.28 -15.19 -1.15
N PHE A 525 -16.33 -15.80 -2.34
CA PHE A 525 -16.12 -15.04 -3.59
C PHE A 525 -17.33 -14.19 -3.97
N VAL A 526 -18.56 -14.68 -3.76
CA VAL A 526 -19.76 -13.98 -4.23
C VAL A 526 -20.36 -13.13 -3.12
N ILE A 527 -20.78 -13.75 -2.01
CA ILE A 527 -21.54 -13.07 -0.96
C ILE A 527 -20.65 -12.04 -0.25
N SER A 528 -19.40 -12.38 0.13
CA SER A 528 -18.50 -11.42 0.78
C SER A 528 -18.16 -10.22 -0.12
N SER A 529 -17.87 -10.48 -1.39
CA SER A 529 -17.54 -9.44 -2.37
C SER A 529 -18.74 -8.54 -2.65
N ALA A 530 -19.94 -9.11 -2.84
CA ALA A 530 -21.17 -8.35 -3.03
C ALA A 530 -21.46 -7.47 -1.80
N GLN A 531 -21.31 -8.01 -0.59
CA GLN A 531 -21.45 -7.27 0.66
C GLN A 531 -20.47 -6.10 0.73
N TRP A 532 -19.19 -6.32 0.38
CA TRP A 532 -18.17 -5.28 0.34
C TRP A 532 -18.54 -4.15 -0.64
N ILE A 533 -18.86 -4.51 -1.88
CA ILE A 533 -19.23 -3.57 -2.95
C ILE A 533 -20.45 -2.75 -2.54
N GLN A 534 -21.49 -3.40 -2.01
CA GLN A 534 -22.72 -2.72 -1.61
C GLN A 534 -22.47 -1.71 -0.47
N SER A 535 -21.65 -2.09 0.52
CA SER A 535 -21.33 -1.19 1.65
C SER A 535 -20.58 0.08 1.22
N HIS A 536 -19.84 0.04 0.11
CA HIS A 536 -19.10 1.19 -0.41
C HIS A 536 -19.89 2.01 -1.43
N ARG A 537 -20.86 1.40 -2.13
CA ARG A 537 -21.84 2.16 -2.94
C ARG A 537 -22.73 3.03 -2.08
N VAL A 538 -23.22 2.50 -0.96
CA VAL A 538 -24.08 3.24 -0.01
C VAL A 538 -23.36 4.41 0.65
N LYS A 539 -22.04 4.34 0.84
CA LYS A 539 -21.24 5.46 1.39
C LYS A 539 -20.87 6.53 0.37
N ALA A 540 -20.99 6.23 -0.93
CA ALA A 540 -20.62 7.14 -2.02
C ALA A 540 -21.81 8.01 -2.49
N ASN A 541 -23.03 7.59 -2.16
CA ASN A 541 -24.27 8.37 -2.26
C ASN A 541 -24.56 9.02 -0.92
#